data_AF-A0A0X3TEH0-F1
#
_entry.id   AF-A0A0X3TEH0-F1
#
_cell.length_a   1.000
_cell.length_b   1.000
_cell.length_c   1.000
_cell.angle_alpha   90.00
_cell.angle_beta   90.00
_cell.angle_gamma   90.00
#
_symmetry.space_group_name_H-M   'P 1'
#
loop_
_entity.id
_entity.type
_entity.pdbx_description
1 polymer ?
#
loop_
_entity_poly.entity_id
_entity_poly.type
_entity_poly.pdbx_seq_one_letter_code
_entity_poly.pdbx_strand_id
1 'polypeptide(L)'
;MAKFFTPFIAISLLLSGIGHVAASEPALCTASETPAQNLTLIIARHGEKPRPIANDRGVLNCRGENRALHLPQVMQNRFKTIDAVFTPSPHFTTKYGADGKGAFSLRPFQTALPTATFFNTGVNLCVAVDKPKAIAQLATSSQYEGKTTLIVWQHTRIKDIAKHVNDAYGANYDFGKWHGSDFDTLYVFTVKNGQLTFEKSAEGLNKVLSDQCPNIE
;
A
#
# COMPACT_ATOMS: atom_id res chain seq x y z
N MET A 1 66.52 55.08 8.21
CA MET A 1 65.53 55.69 9.13
C MET A 1 64.45 54.67 9.40
N ALA A 2 64.24 54.36 10.67
CA ALA A 2 63.37 53.29 11.17
C ALA A 2 61.90 53.50 10.81
N LYS A 3 61.17 52.44 10.44
CA LYS A 3 59.71 52.37 10.57
C LYS A 3 59.24 50.97 10.97
N PHE A 4 58.97 50.86 12.26
CA PHE A 4 57.88 50.17 12.95
C PHE A 4 57.31 48.85 12.37
N PHE A 5 57.56 47.79 13.13
CA PHE A 5 56.77 46.56 13.20
C PHE A 5 55.38 46.85 13.79
N THR A 6 54.32 46.37 13.14
CA THR A 6 52.99 46.18 13.73
C THR A 6 52.67 44.69 13.65
N PRO A 7 52.35 44.00 14.76
CA PRO A 7 51.93 42.62 14.68
C PRO A 7 50.44 42.57 14.31
N PHE A 8 50.10 41.83 13.26
CA PHE A 8 48.72 41.43 12.99
C PHE A 8 48.34 40.36 14.02
N ILE A 9 47.39 40.68 14.91
CA ILE A 9 46.69 39.70 15.74
C ILE A 9 45.68 39.00 14.84
N ALA A 10 45.92 37.73 14.52
CA ALA A 10 44.94 36.89 13.86
C ALA A 10 43.84 36.51 14.87
N ILE A 11 42.66 37.11 14.75
CA ILE A 11 41.46 36.65 15.45
C ILE A 11 40.93 35.43 14.70
N SER A 12 41.20 34.24 15.22
CA SER A 12 40.55 33.01 14.76
C SER A 12 39.08 33.05 15.16
N LEU A 13 38.19 33.36 14.20
CA LEU A 13 36.76 33.12 14.33
C LEU A 13 36.54 31.59 14.37
N LEU A 14 36.28 31.05 15.57
CA LEU A 14 35.70 29.72 15.72
C LEU A 14 34.26 29.76 15.22
N LEU A 15 34.04 29.36 13.96
CA LEU A 15 32.71 28.98 13.50
C LEU A 15 32.30 27.74 14.28
N SER A 16 31.47 27.93 15.31
CA SER A 16 30.72 26.85 15.94
C SER A 16 29.87 26.18 14.86
N GLY A 17 30.26 24.98 14.45
CA GLY A 17 29.49 24.14 13.56
C GLY A 17 28.13 23.87 14.18
N ILE A 18 27.08 24.51 13.64
CA ILE A 18 25.71 24.06 13.86
C ILE A 18 25.62 22.73 13.13
N GLY A 19 25.83 21.64 13.88
CA GLY A 19 25.53 20.29 13.42
C GLY A 19 24.09 20.31 12.95
N HIS A 20 23.89 20.19 11.64
CA HIS A 20 22.58 19.92 11.09
C HIS A 20 22.21 18.54 11.61
N VAL A 21 21.37 18.49 12.64
CA VAL A 21 20.62 17.30 12.96
C VAL A 21 19.73 17.07 11.74
N ALA A 22 20.19 16.23 10.82
CA ALA A 22 19.33 15.69 9.78
C ALA A 22 18.15 15.07 10.52
N ALA A 23 16.98 15.68 10.38
CA ALA A 23 15.75 15.08 10.85
C ALA A 23 15.63 13.74 10.11
N SER A 24 15.92 12.64 10.80
CA SER A 24 15.71 11.30 10.28
C SER A 24 14.22 11.19 9.97
N GLU A 25 13.88 10.97 8.70
CA GLU A 25 12.51 10.67 8.29
C GLU A 25 11.98 9.53 9.16
N PRO A 26 10.70 9.58 9.59
CA PRO A 26 10.16 8.58 10.49
C PRO A 26 10.30 7.18 9.87
N ALA A 27 10.96 6.30 10.63
CA ALA A 27 11.37 4.94 10.28
C ALA A 27 10.21 3.94 10.06
N LEU A 28 9.02 4.40 9.67
CA LEU A 28 7.82 3.56 9.65
C LEU A 28 7.77 2.61 8.44
N CYS A 29 8.54 2.87 7.37
CA CYS A 29 8.30 2.22 6.07
C CYS A 29 9.55 1.83 5.29
N THR A 30 10.70 1.72 5.96
CA THR A 30 11.88 1.07 5.39
C THR A 30 11.71 -0.45 5.43
N ALA A 31 11.84 -1.09 4.28
CA ALA A 31 11.83 -2.55 4.20
C ALA A 31 13.18 -3.10 4.67
N SER A 32 13.15 -4.19 5.46
CA SER A 32 14.34 -5.04 5.59
C SER A 32 14.66 -5.68 4.23
N GLU A 33 15.94 -5.84 3.91
CA GLU A 33 16.36 -6.45 2.64
C GLU A 33 16.14 -7.97 2.61
N THR A 34 15.95 -8.60 3.76
CA THR A 34 15.73 -10.04 3.87
C THR A 34 14.23 -10.37 3.75
N PRO A 35 13.82 -11.22 2.79
CA PRO A 35 12.45 -11.73 2.73
C PRO A 35 12.09 -12.58 3.95
N ALA A 36 10.84 -12.53 4.38
CA ALA A 36 10.29 -13.40 5.41
C ALA A 36 10.17 -14.85 4.89
N GLN A 37 10.43 -15.82 5.74
CA GLN A 37 10.36 -17.24 5.44
C GLN A 37 8.96 -17.81 5.62
N ASN A 38 8.10 -17.17 6.41
CA ASN A 38 6.70 -17.54 6.57
C ASN A 38 5.83 -16.28 6.57
N LEU A 39 4.83 -16.22 5.70
CA LEU A 39 3.82 -15.14 5.69
C LEU A 39 2.65 -15.51 4.79
N THR A 40 1.58 -14.73 4.86
CA THR A 40 0.50 -14.72 3.88
C THR A 40 0.28 -13.31 3.36
N LEU A 41 0.35 -13.10 2.04
CA LEU A 41 -0.04 -11.83 1.41
C LEU A 41 -1.36 -12.00 0.66
N ILE A 42 -2.29 -11.08 0.89
CA ILE A 42 -3.57 -11.01 0.21
C ILE A 42 -3.59 -9.69 -0.56
N ILE A 43 -3.65 -9.76 -1.88
CA ILE A 43 -3.75 -8.57 -2.74
C ILE A 43 -5.16 -8.49 -3.30
N ALA A 44 -5.84 -7.40 -2.96
CA ALA A 44 -7.18 -7.06 -3.43
C ALA A 44 -7.15 -5.77 -4.25
N ARG A 45 -8.17 -5.60 -5.09
CA ARG A 45 -8.44 -4.31 -5.72
C ARG A 45 -9.29 -3.46 -4.79
N HIS A 46 -9.15 -2.13 -4.88
CA HIS A 46 -10.16 -1.24 -4.34
C HIS A 46 -11.58 -1.59 -4.85
N GLY A 47 -12.61 -1.29 -4.07
CA GLY A 47 -14.01 -1.55 -4.42
C GLY A 47 -14.55 -0.71 -5.58
N GLU A 48 -15.82 -0.94 -5.91
CA GLU A 48 -16.49 -0.31 -7.06
C GLU A 48 -16.46 1.22 -7.00
N LYS A 49 -16.48 1.81 -8.20
CA LYS A 49 -16.34 3.25 -8.39
C LYS A 49 -17.47 3.78 -9.27
N PRO A 50 -17.80 5.09 -9.18
CA PRO A 50 -18.83 5.68 -10.02
C PRO A 50 -18.62 5.41 -11.52
N ARG A 51 -19.72 5.13 -12.21
CA ARG A 51 -19.83 5.12 -13.67
C ARG A 51 -21.01 6.02 -14.06
N PRO A 52 -20.88 6.87 -15.10
CA PRO A 52 -19.71 7.09 -15.95
C PRO A 52 -18.54 7.80 -15.21
N ILE A 53 -17.32 7.69 -15.76
CA ILE A 53 -16.08 8.22 -15.16
C ILE A 53 -16.03 9.76 -15.17
N ALA A 54 -16.90 10.43 -15.93
CA ALA A 54 -16.98 11.89 -15.98
C ALA A 54 -17.18 12.55 -14.60
N ASN A 55 -17.80 11.83 -13.66
CA ASN A 55 -18.03 12.30 -12.28
C ASN A 55 -17.14 11.58 -11.25
N ASP A 56 -16.07 10.90 -11.69
CA ASP A 56 -15.18 10.14 -10.81
C ASP A 56 -14.33 11.09 -9.95
N ARG A 57 -14.65 11.16 -8.64
CA ARG A 57 -13.94 11.98 -7.65
C ARG A 57 -12.88 11.21 -6.85
N GLY A 58 -12.47 10.03 -7.31
CA GLY A 58 -11.48 9.23 -6.58
C GLY A 58 -12.03 8.50 -5.36
N VAL A 59 -13.35 8.41 -5.21
CA VAL A 59 -14.03 7.71 -4.10
C VAL A 59 -14.80 6.48 -4.59
N LEU A 60 -15.20 5.62 -3.66
CA LEU A 60 -16.08 4.47 -3.91
C LEU A 60 -17.50 4.94 -4.28
N ASN A 61 -18.27 4.10 -4.97
CA ASN A 61 -19.73 4.25 -5.02
C ASN A 61 -20.38 3.41 -3.90
N CYS A 62 -21.70 3.53 -3.73
CA CYS A 62 -22.45 2.78 -2.72
C CYS A 62 -22.12 1.27 -2.71
N ARG A 63 -22.05 0.65 -3.90
CA ARG A 63 -21.67 -0.75 -4.04
C ARG A 63 -20.25 -1.04 -3.51
N GLY A 64 -19.29 -0.17 -3.83
CA GLY A 64 -17.91 -0.28 -3.34
C GLY A 64 -17.80 -0.07 -1.84
N GLU A 65 -18.61 0.82 -1.26
CA GLU A 65 -18.71 1.00 0.20
C GLU A 65 -19.29 -0.26 0.86
N ASN A 66 -20.36 -0.83 0.29
CA ASN A 66 -20.90 -2.11 0.75
C ASN A 66 -19.84 -3.22 0.67
N ARG A 67 -19.03 -3.28 -0.40
CA ARG A 67 -17.90 -4.22 -0.49
C ARG A 67 -16.92 -4.01 0.65
N ALA A 68 -16.50 -2.78 0.89
CA ALA A 68 -15.58 -2.42 1.96
C ALA A 68 -16.10 -2.87 3.34
N LEU A 69 -17.41 -2.71 3.60
CA LEU A 69 -18.04 -3.13 4.86
C LEU A 69 -18.18 -4.65 5.02
N HIS A 70 -18.25 -5.42 3.94
CA HIS A 70 -18.29 -6.89 3.99
C HIS A 70 -16.90 -7.54 4.03
N LEU A 71 -15.88 -6.84 3.52
CA LEU A 71 -14.51 -7.33 3.45
C LEU A 71 -13.93 -7.85 4.79
N PRO A 72 -14.19 -7.23 5.96
CA PRO A 72 -13.70 -7.74 7.25
C PRO A 72 -14.15 -9.17 7.51
N GLN A 73 -15.41 -9.51 7.24
CA GLN A 73 -15.94 -10.85 7.45
C GLN A 73 -15.34 -11.86 6.47
N VAL A 74 -15.15 -11.47 5.20
CA VAL A 74 -14.43 -12.30 4.22
C VAL A 74 -13.04 -12.67 4.74
N MET A 75 -12.30 -11.67 5.25
CA MET A 75 -10.95 -11.89 5.78
C MET A 75 -10.97 -12.74 7.06
N GLN A 76 -11.88 -12.46 8.00
CA GLN A 76 -12.02 -13.22 9.25
C GLN A 76 -12.35 -14.69 9.01
N ASN A 77 -13.25 -14.98 8.08
CA ASN A 77 -13.67 -16.35 7.81
C ASN A 77 -12.53 -17.17 7.19
N ARG A 78 -11.79 -16.55 6.26
CA ARG A 78 -10.77 -17.23 5.45
C ARG A 78 -9.38 -17.28 6.06
N PHE A 79 -8.92 -16.17 6.65
CA PHE A 79 -7.53 -16.01 7.09
C PHE A 79 -7.38 -15.87 8.60
N LYS A 80 -8.49 -15.72 9.33
CA LYS A 80 -8.59 -15.61 10.80
C LYS A 80 -8.00 -14.33 11.40
N THR A 81 -6.92 -13.79 10.84
CA THR A 81 -6.30 -12.52 11.23
C THR A 81 -5.89 -11.72 10.00
N ILE A 82 -5.75 -10.41 10.17
CA ILE A 82 -5.04 -9.51 9.27
C ILE A 82 -4.14 -8.66 10.14
N ASP A 83 -2.84 -8.95 10.14
CA ASP A 83 -1.86 -8.35 11.05
C ASP A 83 -1.27 -7.04 10.50
N ALA A 84 -1.46 -6.78 9.21
CA ALA A 84 -1.03 -5.55 8.56
C ALA A 84 -1.92 -5.23 7.35
N VAL A 85 -2.17 -3.93 7.14
CA VAL A 85 -2.91 -3.43 5.99
C VAL A 85 -2.09 -2.37 5.26
N PHE A 86 -2.03 -2.46 3.93
CA PHE A 86 -1.36 -1.50 3.07
C PHE A 86 -2.29 -0.96 1.98
N THR A 87 -2.23 0.35 1.79
CA THR A 87 -2.85 1.03 0.64
C THR A 87 -1.90 2.11 0.11
N PRO A 88 -2.04 2.58 -1.14
CA PRO A 88 -1.15 3.61 -1.65
C PRO A 88 -1.35 4.89 -0.87
N SER A 89 -0.27 5.64 -0.67
CA SER A 89 -0.36 6.98 -0.10
C SER A 89 -1.25 7.85 -0.99
N PRO A 90 -2.27 8.52 -0.44
CA PRO A 90 -3.11 9.42 -1.23
C PRO A 90 -2.31 10.61 -1.77
N HIS A 91 -1.23 11.02 -1.08
CA HIS A 91 -0.34 12.11 -1.50
C HIS A 91 0.37 11.84 -2.84
N PHE A 92 0.65 10.58 -3.16
CA PHE A 92 1.40 10.21 -4.37
C PHE A 92 0.52 9.70 -5.52
N THR A 93 -0.81 9.83 -5.44
CA THR A 93 -1.67 9.30 -6.50
C THR A 93 -1.68 10.20 -7.75
N THR A 94 -1.67 9.57 -8.91
CA THR A 94 -1.91 10.22 -10.21
C THR A 94 -3.33 10.76 -10.27
N LYS A 95 -3.51 11.99 -10.78
CA LYS A 95 -4.81 12.61 -10.99
C LYS A 95 -5.74 11.71 -11.83
N TYR A 96 -6.93 11.38 -11.31
CA TYR A 96 -7.98 10.66 -12.06
C TYR A 96 -9.07 11.64 -12.53
N GLY A 97 -9.23 11.84 -13.84
CA GLY A 97 -10.23 12.72 -14.44
C GLY A 97 -9.97 12.94 -15.92
N ALA A 98 -11.03 12.98 -16.74
CA ALA A 98 -10.93 13.15 -18.20
C ALA A 98 -10.41 14.54 -18.61
N ASP A 99 -10.37 15.49 -17.69
CA ASP A 99 -10.02 16.89 -17.90
C ASP A 99 -8.58 17.25 -17.47
N GLY A 100 -7.77 16.27 -17.06
CA GLY A 100 -6.40 16.51 -16.58
C GLY A 100 -6.32 17.22 -15.21
N LYS A 101 -7.45 17.55 -14.59
CA LYS A 101 -7.56 18.13 -13.23
C LYS A 101 -7.82 17.08 -12.15
N GLY A 102 -7.60 15.82 -12.50
CA GLY A 102 -8.12 14.68 -11.77
C GLY A 102 -7.90 14.67 -10.25
N ALA A 103 -8.81 13.98 -9.55
CA ALA A 103 -8.77 13.82 -8.10
C ALA A 103 -7.76 12.74 -7.68
N PHE A 104 -7.26 12.84 -6.45
CA PHE A 104 -6.53 11.75 -5.80
C PHE A 104 -7.50 10.60 -5.48
N SER A 105 -7.09 9.35 -5.67
CA SER A 105 -7.97 8.20 -5.39
C SER A 105 -7.81 7.74 -3.95
N LEU A 106 -8.83 7.97 -3.13
CA LEU A 106 -8.96 7.43 -1.77
C LEU A 106 -9.53 5.99 -1.77
N ARG A 107 -10.03 5.50 -2.91
CA ARG A 107 -10.70 4.18 -2.99
C ARG A 107 -9.97 3.02 -2.32
N PRO A 108 -8.66 2.79 -2.53
CA PRO A 108 -8.00 1.66 -1.88
C PRO A 108 -8.01 1.80 -0.35
N PHE A 109 -7.76 3.01 0.16
CA PHE A 109 -7.88 3.32 1.59
C PHE A 109 -9.30 3.09 2.11
N GLN A 110 -10.32 3.65 1.45
CA GLN A 110 -11.73 3.46 1.82
C GLN A 110 -12.14 1.98 1.82
N THR A 111 -11.59 1.18 0.90
CA THR A 111 -11.88 -0.26 0.81
C THR A 111 -11.25 -1.04 1.97
N ALA A 112 -10.04 -0.67 2.38
CA ALA A 112 -9.28 -1.39 3.39
C ALA A 112 -9.61 -0.96 4.83
N LEU A 113 -10.10 0.27 5.01
CA LEU A 113 -10.28 0.88 6.33
C LEU A 113 -11.21 0.08 7.25
N PRO A 114 -12.38 -0.45 6.81
CA PRO A 114 -13.21 -1.28 7.67
C PRO A 114 -12.48 -2.54 8.14
N THR A 115 -11.68 -3.18 7.28
CA THR A 115 -10.88 -4.36 7.63
C THR A 115 -9.81 -4.02 8.66
N ALA A 116 -9.05 -2.94 8.44
CA ALA A 116 -8.04 -2.49 9.40
C ALA A 116 -8.64 -2.15 10.77
N THR A 117 -9.84 -1.57 10.78
CA THR A 117 -10.58 -1.26 12.01
C THR A 117 -11.01 -2.54 12.73
N PHE A 118 -11.60 -3.50 12.00
CA PHE A 118 -12.07 -4.77 12.54
C PHE A 118 -10.93 -5.59 13.20
N PHE A 119 -9.75 -5.62 12.58
CA PHE A 119 -8.58 -6.33 13.11
C PHE A 119 -7.66 -5.49 14.01
N ASN A 120 -7.96 -4.20 14.20
CA ASN A 120 -7.15 -3.28 15.02
C ASN A 120 -5.67 -3.16 14.58
N THR A 121 -5.39 -3.06 13.27
CA THR A 121 -4.01 -3.09 12.72
C THR A 121 -3.52 -1.81 12.06
N GLY A 122 -4.37 -0.76 11.99
CA GLY A 122 -4.05 0.48 11.30
C GLY A 122 -3.90 0.30 9.78
N VAL A 123 -3.67 1.40 9.04
CA VAL A 123 -3.43 1.36 7.59
C VAL A 123 -2.11 2.04 7.25
N ASN A 124 -1.20 1.28 6.63
CA ASN A 124 0.10 1.78 6.20
C ASN A 124 -0.03 2.49 4.84
N LEU A 125 0.38 3.76 4.79
CA LEU A 125 0.18 4.69 3.66
C LEU A 125 1.49 5.21 3.06
N CYS A 126 2.58 4.47 3.16
CA CYS A 126 3.90 5.00 2.82
C CYS A 126 4.33 4.82 1.37
N VAL A 127 3.68 3.93 0.62
CA VAL A 127 4.12 3.59 -0.73
C VAL A 127 3.25 4.30 -1.76
N ALA A 128 3.91 4.94 -2.74
CA ALA A 128 3.22 5.56 -3.87
C ALA A 128 2.56 4.53 -4.80
N VAL A 129 1.45 4.92 -5.45
CA VAL A 129 0.64 4.02 -6.30
C VAL A 129 1.43 3.38 -7.46
N ASP A 130 2.45 4.08 -7.93
CA ASP A 130 3.30 3.72 -9.07
C ASP A 130 4.61 3.01 -8.67
N LYS A 131 4.74 2.58 -7.41
CA LYS A 131 5.92 1.87 -6.89
C LYS A 131 5.61 0.42 -6.51
N PRO A 132 5.19 -0.45 -7.46
CA PRO A 132 4.81 -1.83 -7.17
C PRO A 132 5.96 -2.64 -6.54
N LYS A 133 7.21 -2.38 -6.96
CA LYS A 133 8.40 -3.01 -6.36
C LYS A 133 8.54 -2.68 -4.87
N ALA A 134 8.34 -1.42 -4.50
CA ALA A 134 8.52 -0.96 -3.12
C ALA A 134 7.50 -1.60 -2.18
N ILE A 135 6.22 -1.68 -2.56
CA ILE A 135 5.20 -2.35 -1.74
C ILE A 135 5.44 -3.86 -1.66
N ALA A 136 5.86 -4.51 -2.76
CA ALA A 136 6.21 -5.93 -2.72
C ALA A 136 7.37 -6.18 -1.74
N GLN A 137 8.49 -5.45 -1.88
CA GLN A 137 9.65 -5.57 -0.99
C GLN A 137 9.28 -5.31 0.47
N LEU A 138 8.48 -4.27 0.73
CA LEU A 138 8.05 -3.94 2.09
C LEU A 138 7.20 -5.05 2.70
N ALA A 139 6.16 -5.50 2.00
CA ALA A 139 5.24 -6.52 2.49
C ALA A 139 5.85 -7.92 2.59
N THR A 140 6.90 -8.23 1.81
CA THR A 140 7.61 -9.50 1.89
C THR A 140 8.79 -9.49 2.86
N SER A 141 9.16 -8.33 3.43
CA SER A 141 10.34 -8.24 4.29
C SER A 141 10.17 -8.96 5.64
N SER A 142 11.28 -9.33 6.27
CA SER A 142 11.35 -10.08 7.53
C SER A 142 10.56 -9.47 8.70
N GLN A 143 10.27 -8.17 8.67
CA GLN A 143 9.39 -7.52 9.66
C GLN A 143 7.92 -8.00 9.60
N TYR A 144 7.54 -8.70 8.53
CA TYR A 144 6.25 -9.36 8.35
C TYR A 144 6.33 -10.89 8.49
N GLU A 145 7.41 -11.42 9.07
CA GLU A 145 7.50 -12.85 9.41
C GLU A 145 6.30 -13.29 10.27
N GLY A 146 5.67 -14.40 9.88
CA GLY A 146 4.50 -14.98 10.52
C GLY A 146 3.19 -14.21 10.33
N LYS A 147 3.19 -13.09 9.57
CA LYS A 147 2.02 -12.21 9.45
C LYS A 147 1.15 -12.51 8.24
N THR A 148 -0.13 -12.21 8.39
CA THR A 148 -1.10 -12.11 7.30
C THR A 148 -1.32 -10.65 6.92
N THR A 149 -0.91 -10.28 5.72
CA THR A 149 -0.92 -8.89 5.24
C THR A 149 -1.94 -8.69 4.13
N LEU A 150 -2.81 -7.70 4.27
CA LEU A 150 -3.73 -7.26 3.22
C LEU A 150 -3.15 -6.05 2.47
N ILE A 151 -3.06 -6.14 1.15
CA ILE A 151 -2.68 -5.05 0.25
C ILE A 151 -3.88 -4.72 -0.62
N VAL A 152 -4.41 -3.49 -0.52
CA VAL A 152 -5.50 -3.04 -1.39
C VAL A 152 -4.98 -1.98 -2.36
N TRP A 153 -5.16 -2.22 -3.66
CA TRP A 153 -4.51 -1.42 -4.69
C TRP A 153 -5.35 -1.16 -5.95
N GLN A 154 -4.77 -0.43 -6.92
CA GLN A 154 -5.36 -0.25 -8.24
C GLN A 154 -5.07 -1.46 -9.16
N HIS A 155 -6.10 -1.93 -9.87
CA HIS A 155 -6.01 -3.09 -10.76
C HIS A 155 -4.87 -3.05 -11.80
N THR A 156 -4.51 -1.87 -12.31
CA THR A 156 -3.43 -1.69 -13.29
C THR A 156 -2.02 -1.87 -12.73
N ARG A 157 -1.89 -2.10 -11.41
CA ARG A 157 -0.62 -2.25 -10.70
C ARG A 157 -0.53 -3.56 -9.91
N ILE A 158 -1.66 -4.21 -9.60
CA ILE A 158 -1.68 -5.49 -8.86
C ILE A 158 -0.80 -6.55 -9.51
N LYS A 159 -0.85 -6.68 -10.84
CA LYS A 159 0.01 -7.64 -11.56
C LYS A 159 1.50 -7.36 -11.38
N ASP A 160 1.90 -6.10 -11.30
CA ASP A 160 3.32 -5.75 -11.15
C ASP A 160 3.78 -5.95 -9.71
N ILE A 161 2.90 -5.71 -8.72
CA ILE A 161 3.15 -6.09 -7.32
C ILE A 161 3.36 -7.62 -7.24
N ALA A 162 2.45 -8.39 -7.83
CA ALA A 162 2.50 -9.85 -7.84
C ALA A 162 3.79 -10.41 -8.47
N LYS A 163 4.27 -9.82 -9.58
CA LYS A 163 5.56 -10.19 -10.18
C LYS A 163 6.73 -9.94 -9.23
N HIS A 164 6.74 -8.81 -8.52
CA HIS A 164 7.80 -8.54 -7.57
C HIS A 164 7.75 -9.44 -6.32
N VAL A 165 6.56 -9.95 -5.95
CA VAL A 165 6.45 -11.03 -4.96
C VAL A 165 7.05 -12.34 -5.49
N ASN A 166 6.81 -12.70 -6.76
CA ASN A 166 7.50 -13.83 -7.40
C ASN A 166 9.03 -13.65 -7.34
N ASP A 167 9.53 -12.48 -7.76
CA ASP A 167 10.96 -12.17 -7.79
C ASP A 167 11.61 -12.33 -6.40
N ALA A 168 10.93 -11.87 -5.34
CA ALA A 168 11.41 -11.95 -3.97
C ALA A 168 11.64 -13.39 -3.46
N TYR A 169 10.95 -14.36 -4.06
CA TYR A 169 11.02 -15.78 -3.68
C TYR A 169 11.51 -16.70 -4.81
N GLY A 170 12.01 -16.14 -5.92
CA GLY A 170 12.47 -16.92 -7.07
C GLY A 170 11.38 -17.78 -7.73
N ALA A 171 10.11 -17.38 -7.61
CA ALA A 171 8.97 -18.08 -8.20
C ALA A 171 8.64 -17.55 -9.61
N ASN A 172 7.79 -18.26 -10.36
CA ASN A 172 7.40 -17.88 -11.72
C ASN A 172 5.93 -18.22 -12.05
N TYR A 173 5.02 -17.86 -11.14
CA TYR A 173 3.58 -18.03 -11.37
C TYR A 173 3.05 -17.08 -12.45
N ASP A 174 2.15 -17.56 -13.30
CA ASP A 174 1.37 -16.71 -14.22
C ASP A 174 0.10 -16.19 -13.54
N PHE A 175 -0.08 -14.88 -13.59
CA PHE A 175 -1.20 -14.18 -12.97
C PHE A 175 -2.36 -13.92 -13.95
N GLY A 176 -2.16 -14.15 -15.26
CA GLY A 176 -3.14 -13.85 -16.29
C GLY A 176 -3.45 -12.35 -16.37
N LYS A 177 -4.61 -11.98 -16.94
CA LYS A 177 -5.06 -10.58 -17.03
C LYS A 177 -5.97 -10.22 -15.84
N TRP A 178 -5.75 -9.06 -15.21
CA TRP A 178 -6.72 -8.47 -14.29
C TRP A 178 -7.68 -7.58 -15.08
N HIS A 179 -8.95 -7.96 -15.14
CA HIS A 179 -9.94 -7.21 -15.90
C HIS A 179 -10.37 -5.94 -15.13
N GLY A 180 -10.54 -4.81 -15.82
CA GLY A 180 -10.94 -3.54 -15.18
C GLY A 180 -12.34 -3.55 -14.55
N SER A 181 -13.17 -4.57 -14.82
CA SER A 181 -14.46 -4.84 -14.18
C SER A 181 -14.38 -5.85 -13.03
N ASP A 182 -13.21 -6.42 -12.78
CA ASP A 182 -13.00 -7.41 -11.72
C ASP A 182 -12.64 -6.71 -10.42
N PHE A 183 -13.58 -6.72 -9.47
CA PHE A 183 -13.48 -6.15 -8.13
C PHE A 183 -13.46 -7.22 -7.03
N ASP A 184 -13.49 -8.50 -7.40
CA ASP A 184 -13.77 -9.60 -6.48
C ASP A 184 -12.60 -10.58 -6.38
N THR A 185 -11.73 -10.63 -7.39
CA THR A 185 -10.52 -11.45 -7.34
C THR A 185 -9.63 -11.04 -6.16
N LEU A 186 -9.11 -12.05 -5.47
CA LEU A 186 -7.98 -11.96 -4.54
C LEU A 186 -6.79 -12.72 -5.14
N TYR A 187 -5.60 -12.13 -5.06
CA TYR A 187 -4.35 -12.87 -5.20
C TYR A 187 -3.84 -13.21 -3.81
N VAL A 188 -3.69 -14.50 -3.51
CA VAL A 188 -3.23 -14.98 -2.21
C VAL A 188 -1.89 -15.65 -2.42
N PHE A 189 -0.88 -15.15 -1.72
CA PHE A 189 0.46 -15.73 -1.65
C PHE A 189 0.68 -16.29 -0.27
N THR A 190 1.15 -17.52 -0.18
CA THR A 190 1.55 -18.13 1.10
C THR A 190 2.98 -18.58 0.99
N VAL A 191 3.83 -18.12 1.91
CA VAL A 191 5.22 -18.52 2.03
C VAL A 191 5.32 -19.44 3.24
N LYS A 192 5.95 -20.61 3.05
CA LYS A 192 6.31 -21.53 4.14
C LYS A 192 7.74 -21.97 3.96
N ASN A 193 8.59 -21.76 4.97
CA ASN A 193 10.02 -22.05 4.92
C ASN A 193 10.72 -21.48 3.67
N GLY A 194 10.34 -20.27 3.26
CA GLY A 194 10.87 -19.57 2.07
C GLY A 194 10.28 -20.03 0.74
N GLN A 195 9.40 -21.03 0.73
CA GLN A 195 8.74 -21.49 -0.50
C GLN A 195 7.40 -20.80 -0.70
N LEU A 196 7.29 -20.07 -1.82
CA LEU A 196 6.08 -19.36 -2.22
C LEU A 196 5.07 -20.31 -2.88
N THR A 197 3.81 -20.15 -2.54
CA THR A 197 2.64 -20.69 -3.26
C THR A 197 1.69 -19.56 -3.61
N PHE A 198 0.99 -19.69 -4.73
CA PHE A 198 0.05 -18.70 -5.23
C PHE A 198 -1.32 -19.33 -5.51
N GLU A 199 -2.38 -18.65 -5.07
CA GLU A 199 -3.77 -18.96 -5.37
C GLU A 199 -4.47 -17.69 -5.90
N LYS A 200 -5.19 -17.84 -7.00
CA LYS A 200 -6.21 -16.87 -7.41
C LYS A 200 -7.55 -17.28 -6.80
N SER A 201 -8.10 -16.40 -5.98
CA SER A 201 -9.35 -16.65 -5.24
C SER A 201 -10.34 -15.50 -5.44
N ALA A 202 -11.46 -15.52 -4.72
CA ALA A 202 -12.49 -14.49 -4.80
C ALA A 202 -13.05 -14.08 -3.43
N GLU A 203 -13.42 -12.81 -3.27
CA GLU A 203 -14.16 -12.31 -2.10
C GLU A 203 -15.57 -12.91 -2.03
N GLY A 204 -16.17 -13.23 -3.18
CA GLY A 204 -17.51 -13.82 -3.26
C GLY A 204 -18.63 -12.79 -3.10
N LEU A 205 -18.33 -11.50 -3.24
CA LEU A 205 -19.28 -10.41 -2.93
C LEU A 205 -20.07 -9.94 -4.15
N ASN A 206 -19.61 -10.24 -5.37
CA ASN A 206 -20.25 -9.79 -6.61
C ASN A 206 -21.78 -10.01 -6.72
N LYS A 207 -22.33 -11.04 -6.10
CA LYS A 207 -23.77 -11.37 -6.21
C LYS A 207 -24.61 -10.94 -5.01
N VAL A 208 -23.98 -10.48 -3.93
CA VAL A 208 -24.66 -10.17 -2.66
C VAL A 208 -24.68 -8.68 -2.33
N LEU A 209 -23.88 -7.88 -3.04
CA LEU A 209 -23.82 -6.43 -2.80
C LEU A 209 -24.97 -5.69 -3.46
N SER A 210 -25.59 -4.80 -2.67
CA SER A 210 -26.55 -3.79 -3.12
C SER A 210 -25.85 -2.56 -3.73
N ASP A 211 -26.55 -1.87 -4.64
CA ASP A 211 -26.15 -0.57 -5.17
C ASP A 211 -26.68 0.62 -4.33
N GLN A 212 -27.51 0.36 -3.31
CA GLN A 212 -27.92 1.36 -2.32
C GLN A 212 -26.78 1.59 -1.32
N CYS A 213 -26.59 2.84 -0.90
CA CYS A 213 -25.57 3.17 0.09
C CYS A 213 -25.92 2.55 1.46
N PRO A 214 -24.92 2.26 2.31
CA PRO A 214 -25.17 1.78 3.66
C PRO A 214 -26.17 2.70 4.38
N ASN A 215 -27.21 2.12 4.98
CA ASN A 215 -28.18 2.90 5.75
C ASN A 215 -27.47 3.55 6.93
N ILE A 216 -27.64 4.85 7.09
CA ILE A 216 -27.33 5.57 8.32
C ILE A 216 -28.66 5.65 9.05
N GLU A 217 -28.94 4.68 9.91
CA GLU A 217 -30.07 4.76 10.85
C GLU A 217 -29.67 5.55 12.09
#